data_AF-A0A6G7CPQ3-F1
#
_entry.id   AF-A0A6G7CPQ3-F1
#
_cell.length_a   1.000
_cell.length_b   1.000
_cell.length_c   1.000
_cell.angle_alpha   90.00
_cell.angle_beta   90.00
_cell.angle_gamma   90.00
#
_symmetry.space_group_name_H-M   'P 1'
#
loop_
_entity.id
_entity.type
_entity.pdbx_description
1 polymer ?
#
loop_
_entity_poly.entity_id
_entity_poly.type
_entity_poly.pdbx_seq_one_letter_code
_entity_poly.pdbx_strand_id
1 'polypeptide(L)'
;MKNTTKLISFVGLFLSANVLACNAIEDMSAQVIKETLTPEQIQLSLEQWKAKELAKIDSTPMIQFQNDIAPAGARKKLARNAIEANYNEMAHELGLR
;
A
#
# COMPACT_ATOMS: atom_id res chain seq x y z
N MET A 1 -25.07 -26.33 -36.47
CA MET A 1 -25.01 -25.36 -35.36
C MET A 1 -23.97 -25.84 -34.37
N LYS A 2 -22.83 -25.15 -34.25
CA LYS A 2 -21.75 -25.52 -33.32
C LYS A 2 -21.83 -24.57 -32.14
N ASN A 3 -22.30 -25.06 -30.99
CA ASN A 3 -22.42 -24.27 -29.77
C ASN A 3 -21.04 -24.29 -29.09
N THR A 4 -20.29 -23.20 -29.24
CA THR A 4 -19.01 -23.01 -28.55
C THR A 4 -19.30 -22.54 -27.13
N THR A 5 -19.43 -23.49 -26.20
CA THR A 5 -19.48 -23.19 -24.75
C THR A 5 -18.11 -22.66 -24.35
N LYS A 6 -17.98 -21.34 -24.17
CA LYS A 6 -16.79 -20.73 -23.58
C LYS A 6 -16.78 -21.07 -22.09
N LEU A 7 -15.93 -22.02 -21.71
CA LEU A 7 -15.59 -22.28 -20.31
C LEU A 7 -14.83 -21.06 -19.79
N ILE A 8 -15.50 -20.20 -19.02
CA ILE A 8 -14.83 -19.16 -18.25
C ILE A 8 -14.33 -19.87 -16.99
N SER A 9 -13.07 -20.30 -17.02
CA SER A 9 -12.39 -20.78 -15.81
C SER A 9 -12.25 -19.60 -14.85
N PHE A 10 -13.16 -19.53 -13.89
CA PHE A 10 -12.94 -18.80 -12.64
C PHE A 10 -11.83 -19.53 -11.89
N VAL A 11 -10.58 -19.09 -12.08
CA VAL A 11 -9.49 -19.44 -11.18
C VAL A 11 -9.75 -18.65 -9.90
N GLY A 12 -10.58 -19.23 -9.02
CA GLY A 12 -10.73 -18.79 -7.64
C GLY A 12 -9.43 -19.05 -6.91
N LEU A 13 -8.51 -18.11 -7.01
CA LEU A 13 -7.31 -18.06 -6.18
C LEU A 13 -7.80 -17.73 -4.76
N PHE A 14 -8.09 -18.75 -3.97
CA PHE A 14 -8.21 -18.63 -2.51
C PHE A 14 -6.80 -18.44 -1.94
N LEU A 15 -6.18 -17.32 -2.28
CA LEU A 15 -4.98 -16.87 -1.61
C LEU A 15 -5.44 -16.29 -0.28
N SER A 16 -4.96 -16.90 0.80
CA SER A 16 -5.10 -16.40 2.16
C SER A 16 -4.90 -14.89 2.20
N ALA A 17 -6.00 -14.15 2.33
CA ALA A 17 -6.07 -12.70 2.13
C ALA A 17 -5.08 -11.89 3.00
N ASN A 18 -4.60 -12.49 4.09
CA ASN A 18 -3.69 -11.83 5.03
C ASN A 18 -2.25 -11.67 4.51
N VAL A 19 -1.80 -12.46 3.52
CA VAL A 19 -0.41 -12.42 3.04
C VAL A 19 -0.25 -11.54 1.80
N LEU A 20 -1.25 -11.50 0.90
CA LEU A 20 -1.18 -10.66 -0.30
C LEU A 20 -1.35 -9.16 0.00
N ALA A 21 -2.14 -8.83 1.01
CA ALA A 21 -2.38 -7.48 1.51
C ALA A 21 -1.09 -6.66 1.71
N CYS A 22 -0.05 -7.30 2.27
CA CYS A 22 1.14 -6.58 2.75
C CYS A 22 2.05 -6.08 1.62
N ASN A 23 1.96 -6.63 0.40
CA ASN A 23 2.78 -6.23 -0.75
C ASN A 23 1.96 -5.77 -1.97
N ALA A 24 0.65 -6.05 -2.02
CA ALA A 24 -0.19 -5.74 -3.18
C ALA A 24 -0.31 -4.24 -3.47
N ILE A 25 -0.27 -3.37 -2.46
CA ILE A 25 -0.34 -1.91 -2.64
C ILE A 25 0.92 -1.37 -3.33
N GLU A 26 2.07 -2.00 -3.12
CA GLU A 26 3.32 -1.57 -3.74
C GLU A 26 3.49 -2.13 -5.16
N ASP A 27 2.88 -3.29 -5.47
CA ASP A 27 3.12 -4.05 -6.71
C ASP A 27 1.97 -4.05 -7.73
N MET A 28 0.78 -3.53 -7.39
CA MET A 28 -0.43 -3.62 -8.24
C MET A 28 -1.04 -2.24 -8.53
N SER A 29 -1.71 -2.10 -9.68
CA SER A 29 -2.44 -0.86 -9.99
C SER A 29 -3.67 -0.70 -9.11
N ALA A 30 -4.05 0.55 -8.80
CA ALA A 30 -5.20 0.86 -7.97
C ALA A 30 -6.51 0.22 -8.46
N GLN A 31 -6.67 0.06 -9.77
CA GLN A 31 -7.84 -0.61 -10.35
C GLN A 31 -7.89 -2.10 -10.00
N VAL A 32 -6.77 -2.81 -10.15
CA VAL A 32 -6.73 -4.26 -9.86
C VAL A 32 -6.90 -4.51 -8.36
N ILE A 33 -6.36 -3.63 -7.51
CA ILE A 33 -6.54 -3.70 -6.06
C ILE A 33 -8.03 -3.59 -5.69
N LYS A 34 -8.75 -2.61 -6.26
CA LYS A 34 -10.18 -2.42 -6.02
C LYS A 34 -11.06 -3.56 -6.53
N GLU A 35 -10.64 -4.25 -7.58
CA GLU A 35 -11.35 -5.42 -8.12
C GLU A 35 -11.06 -6.71 -7.34
N THR A 36 -9.94 -6.77 -6.62
CA THR A 36 -9.44 -8.00 -5.96
C THR A 36 -9.65 -8.01 -4.45
N LEU A 37 -9.57 -6.85 -3.79
CA LEU A 37 -9.61 -6.72 -2.33
C LEU A 37 -10.88 -6.00 -1.85
N THR A 38 -11.39 -6.38 -0.68
CA THR A 38 -12.47 -5.61 -0.04
C THR A 38 -11.93 -4.31 0.55
N PRO A 39 -12.78 -3.28 0.75
CA PRO A 39 -12.35 -2.03 1.39
C PRO A 39 -11.62 -2.25 2.73
N GLU A 40 -12.06 -3.20 3.55
CA GLU A 40 -11.41 -3.51 4.83
C GLU A 40 -10.01 -4.10 4.63
N GLN A 41 -9.82 -4.95 3.62
CA GLN A 41 -8.52 -5.52 3.27
C GLN A 41 -7.58 -4.45 2.71
N ILE A 42 -8.10 -3.56 1.87
CA ILE A 42 -7.36 -2.40 1.34
C ILE A 42 -6.91 -1.52 2.52
N GLN A 43 -7.80 -1.19 3.45
CA GLN A 43 -7.48 -0.38 4.61
C GLN A 43 -6.42 -1.03 5.49
N LEU A 44 -6.57 -2.33 5.81
CA LEU A 44 -5.60 -3.08 6.61
C LEU A 44 -4.21 -3.07 5.96
N SER A 45 -4.17 -3.27 4.64
CA SER A 45 -2.93 -3.26 3.85
C SER A 45 -2.25 -1.89 3.91
N LEU A 46 -3.02 -0.81 3.72
CA LEU A 46 -2.56 0.58 3.76
C LEU A 46 -2.02 0.96 5.15
N GLU A 47 -2.69 0.51 6.21
CA GLU A 47 -2.27 0.73 7.60
C GLU A 47 -0.97 -0.03 7.92
N GLN A 48 -0.85 -1.28 7.46
CA GLN A 48 0.38 -2.07 7.61
C GLN A 48 1.56 -1.44 6.87
N TRP A 49 1.34 -1.00 5.63
CA TRP A 49 2.34 -0.27 4.85
C TRP A 49 2.82 0.98 5.60
N LYS A 50 1.88 1.82 6.05
CA LYS A 50 2.19 3.05 6.79
C LYS A 50 3.00 2.76 8.05
N ALA A 51 2.61 1.74 8.82
CA ALA A 51 3.32 1.34 10.03
C ALA A 51 4.77 0.89 9.73
N LYS A 52 4.97 0.13 8.64
CA LYS A 52 6.29 -0.31 8.17
C LYS A 52 7.16 0.88 7.76
N GLU A 53 6.63 1.84 7.01
CA GLU A 53 7.37 3.04 6.61
C GLU A 53 7.74 3.93 7.81
N LEU A 54 6.82 4.11 8.76
CA LEU A 54 7.11 4.86 9.99
C LEU A 54 8.21 4.19 10.82
N ALA A 55 8.20 2.85 10.90
CA ALA A 55 9.25 2.10 11.59
C ALA A 55 10.63 2.27 10.93
N LYS A 56 10.70 2.46 9.60
CA LYS A 56 11.96 2.76 8.89
C LYS A 56 12.55 4.11 9.32
N ILE A 57 11.72 5.13 9.55
CA ILE A 57 12.18 6.45 10.03
C ILE A 57 12.84 6.35 11.42
N ASP A 58 12.31 5.47 12.27
CA ASP A 58 12.82 5.31 13.64
C ASP A 58 14.04 4.40 13.72
N SER A 59 14.15 3.42 12.83
CA SER A 59 15.25 2.45 12.78
C SER A 59 16.44 2.89 11.91
N THR A 60 16.22 3.79 10.94
CA THR A 60 17.28 4.22 10.01
C THR A 60 17.94 5.49 10.54
N PRO A 61 19.27 5.53 10.74
CA PRO A 61 19.97 6.81 10.79
C PRO A 61 19.65 7.52 9.48
N MET A 62 19.09 8.73 9.50
CA MET A 62 18.69 9.47 8.29
C MET A 62 19.90 9.91 7.45
N ILE A 63 20.64 8.94 6.89
CA ILE A 63 21.85 9.11 6.09
C ILE A 63 21.53 9.93 4.83
N GLN A 64 20.36 9.71 4.24
CA GLN A 64 19.87 10.43 3.06
C GLN A 64 19.70 11.94 3.28
N PHE A 65 19.59 12.37 4.55
CA PHE A 65 19.45 13.78 4.91
C PHE A 65 20.68 14.31 5.64
N GLN A 66 21.83 13.64 5.60
CA GLN A 66 23.05 14.12 6.28
C GLN A 66 23.60 15.43 5.69
N ASN A 67 23.30 15.71 4.42
CA ASN A 67 23.64 16.97 3.76
C ASN A 67 22.61 18.09 4.02
N ASP A 68 21.53 17.79 4.73
CA ASP A 68 20.50 18.75 5.10
C ASP A 68 20.86 19.41 6.44
N ILE A 69 20.85 20.74 6.46
CA ILE A 69 21.17 21.58 7.63
C ILE A 69 20.05 21.51 8.68
N ALA A 70 18.88 20.98 8.31
CA ALA A 70 17.74 20.88 9.21
C ALA A 70 18.02 19.97 10.43
N PRO A 71 17.57 20.36 11.64
CA PRO A 71 17.68 19.53 12.83
C PRO A 71 17.08 18.13 12.63
N ALA A 72 17.68 17.11 13.23
CA ALA A 72 17.24 15.72 13.07
C ALA A 72 15.75 15.52 13.39
N GLY A 73 15.21 16.22 14.39
CA GLY A 73 13.78 16.18 14.72
C GLY A 73 12.89 16.78 13.62
N ALA A 74 13.33 17.86 12.97
CA ALA A 74 12.61 18.48 11.86
C ALA A 74 12.58 17.55 10.63
N ARG A 75 13.71 16.91 10.32
CA ARG A 75 13.80 15.91 9.24
C ARG A 75 12.89 14.71 9.48
N LYS A 76 12.89 14.16 10.70
CA LYS A 76 11.96 13.08 11.10
C LYS A 76 10.50 13.51 10.94
N LYS A 77 10.16 14.72 11.38
CA LYS A 77 8.79 15.26 11.24
C LYS A 77 8.38 15.38 9.78
N LEU A 78 9.26 15.90 8.92
CA LEU A 78 9.00 16.03 7.50
C LEU A 78 8.79 14.66 6.83
N ALA A 79 9.63 13.67 7.14
CA ALA A 79 9.49 12.32 6.60
C ALA A 79 8.18 11.65 7.06
N ARG A 80 7.78 11.83 8.33
CA ARG A 80 6.48 11.34 8.82
C ARG A 80 5.31 12.00 8.12
N ASN A 81 5.36 13.32 7.92
CA ASN A 81 4.33 14.05 7.19
C ASN A 81 4.21 13.60 5.73
N ALA A 82 5.33 13.28 5.07
CA ALA A 82 5.32 12.74 3.71
C ALA A 82 4.62 11.36 3.65
N ILE A 83 4.90 10.46 4.60
CA ILE A 83 4.20 9.17 4.68
C ILE A 83 2.70 9.37 4.91
N GLU A 84 2.31 10.30 5.79
CA GLU A 84 0.88 10.63 6.01
C GLU A 84 0.20 11.16 4.76
N ALA A 85 0.86 12.05 4.00
CA ALA A 85 0.34 12.55 2.74
C ALA A 85 0.13 11.42 1.73
N ASN A 86 1.14 10.56 1.56
CA ASN A 86 1.07 9.41 0.65
C ASN A 86 -0.02 8.41 1.07
N TYR A 87 -0.19 8.16 2.38
CA TYR A 87 -1.28 7.33 2.89
C TYR A 87 -2.65 7.89 2.46
N ASN A 88 -2.86 9.19 2.64
CA ASN A 88 -4.13 9.83 2.30
C ASN A 88 -4.40 9.82 0.80
N GLU A 89 -3.38 10.07 -0.02
CA GLU A 89 -3.46 10.00 -1.48
C GLU A 89 -3.84 8.59 -1.95
N MET A 90 -3.13 7.57 -1.47
CA MET A 90 -3.43 6.17 -1.81
C MET A 90 -4.81 5.74 -1.30
N ALA A 91 -5.20 6.15 -0.09
CA ALA A 91 -6.54 5.86 0.43
C ALA A 91 -7.65 6.44 -0.45
N HIS A 92 -7.46 7.65 -0.98
CA HIS A 92 -8.38 8.28 -1.92
C HIS A 92 -8.41 7.55 -3.28
N GLU A 93 -7.25 7.24 -3.87
CA GLU A 93 -7.17 6.50 -5.13
C GLU A 93 -7.83 5.11 -5.07
N LEU A 94 -7.72 4.47 -3.91
CA LEU A 94 -8.28 3.16 -3.61
C LEU A 94 -9.75 3.22 -3.12
N GLY A 95 -10.33 4.41 -3.02
CA GLY A 95 -11.77 4.60 -2.75
C GLY A 95 -12.17 4.40 -1.29
N LEU A 96 -11.25 4.58 -0.34
CA LEU A 96 -11.52 4.46 1.10
C LEU A 96 -12.00 5.76 1.76
N ARG A 97 -11.65 6.93 1.21
CA ARG A 97 -12.01 8.27 1.72
C ARG A 97 -12.16 9.30 0.61
#